data_AF-A0A6P8EIZ4-F1
#
_entry.id   AF-A0A6P8EIZ4-F1
#
_cell.length_a   1.000
_cell.length_b   1.000
_cell.length_c   1.000
_cell.angle_alpha   90.00
_cell.angle_beta   90.00
_cell.angle_gamma   90.00
#
_symmetry.space_group_name_H-M   'P 1'
#
loop_
_entity.id
_entity.type
_entity.pdbx_description
1 polymer ?
#
loop_
_entity_poly.entity_id
_entity_poly.type
_entity_poly.pdbx_seq_one_letter_code
_entity_poly.pdbx_strand_id
1 'polypeptide(L)'
;MDWKRSLCCLLFLLPLIFTLEIQTINSINELEESDFGKSFPQHGLLLLYWFNSLIDMDPNDIIRFKDRSYDPVTDYPFQQAENSGNLPHIIPNGQRAYYSIGDFEDGSVSYLPFYVTQDFYNAKNHEGRNLDRLIIVIDKWYTPVRVDQVYVTEKSECNAPNVTYNNFTATYKVGAQLLRQITTLTNPLDCQSTFLKEIFPHLGFSLTLAENMFGQLGLPLFLALSGYDLESRYNITAQTWSCPTLWLAGGRKSLCDTSKQELAIKTSQDGHAVISWHGLPSSVLKVHTTVALFQTSDRSGPLVEQRIDGQASGNLETTVPLNPGLQVHLIKQDVNDATIWQGPEFNDGNRQIPVQVGNASASLLMFTRKGYAAARLYIKKTFTTWKDDFYYSWVGFYSSPEESNENYLSRQWQWVSHFRKHKLLSLFRYDTYEYVSGTAMTPEIQIRFFLSEFEEVARTRGWNM
;
A
#
# COMPACT_ATOMS: atom_id res chain seq x y z
N MET A 1 -4.20 70.16 -45.40
CA MET A 1 -3.19 69.60 -44.46
C MET A 1 -3.83 68.44 -43.74
N ASP A 2 -3.21 67.28 -43.91
CA ASP A 2 -3.31 66.03 -43.15
C ASP A 2 -4.68 65.39 -42.87
N TRP A 3 -5.08 64.52 -43.80
CA TRP A 3 -5.97 63.41 -43.50
C TRP A 3 -5.22 62.09 -43.65
N LYS A 4 -4.67 61.58 -42.54
CA LYS A 4 -4.24 60.18 -42.42
C LYS A 4 -5.48 59.30 -42.23
N ARG A 5 -5.84 58.54 -43.26
CA ARG A 5 -6.67 57.33 -43.15
C ARG A 5 -5.83 56.17 -43.65
N SER A 6 -5.37 55.33 -42.73
CA SER A 6 -5.30 53.88 -42.90
C SER A 6 -4.55 53.33 -41.69
N LEU A 7 -5.30 52.71 -40.77
CA LEU A 7 -4.88 51.51 -40.06
C LEU A 7 -6.15 50.98 -39.36
N CYS A 8 -7.04 50.43 -40.18
CA CYS A 8 -8.12 49.59 -39.71
C CYS A 8 -7.57 48.19 -39.48
N CYS A 9 -7.97 47.59 -38.35
CA CYS A 9 -8.07 46.14 -38.17
C CYS A 9 -6.75 45.36 -38.10
N LEU A 10 -6.08 45.42 -36.95
CA LEU A 10 -5.32 44.30 -36.40
C LEU A 10 -5.57 44.25 -34.89
N LEU A 11 -6.83 43.97 -34.53
CA LEU A 11 -7.17 43.46 -33.20
C LEU A 11 -6.55 42.06 -33.12
N PHE A 12 -5.41 41.96 -32.44
CA PHE A 12 -4.83 40.70 -32.00
C PHE A 12 -5.81 40.00 -31.06
N LEU A 13 -6.67 39.15 -31.62
CA LEU A 13 -7.28 38.04 -30.89
C LEU A 13 -6.21 36.96 -30.74
N LEU A 14 -5.31 37.14 -29.79
CA LEU A 14 -4.57 36.02 -29.22
C LEU A 14 -5.53 35.35 -28.23
N PRO A 15 -6.01 34.12 -28.49
CA PRO A 15 -6.58 33.34 -27.40
C PRO A 15 -5.44 33.13 -26.41
N LEU A 16 -5.53 33.74 -25.24
CA LEU A 16 -4.71 33.36 -24.10
C LEU A 16 -5.13 31.92 -23.77
N ILE A 17 -4.43 30.96 -24.34
CA ILE A 17 -4.47 29.58 -23.87
C ILE A 17 -3.78 29.67 -22.50
N PHE A 18 -4.56 29.92 -21.45
CA PHE A 18 -4.10 29.65 -20.09
C PHE A 18 -3.92 28.13 -20.02
N THR A 19 -2.72 27.65 -20.31
CA THR A 19 -2.31 26.35 -19.79
C THR A 19 -2.26 26.53 -18.29
N LEU A 20 -3.22 25.95 -17.55
CA LEU A 20 -3.10 25.81 -16.11
C LEU A 20 -1.83 25.00 -15.85
N GLU A 21 -0.74 25.70 -15.54
CA GLU A 21 0.51 25.06 -15.15
C GLU A 21 0.28 24.42 -13.78
N ILE A 22 0.45 23.09 -13.73
CA ILE A 22 0.30 22.35 -12.47
C ILE A 22 1.36 22.84 -11.50
N GLN A 23 0.92 23.36 -10.36
CA GLN A 23 1.81 23.81 -9.31
C GLN A 23 2.71 22.65 -8.87
N THR A 24 4.01 22.93 -8.78
CA THR A 24 4.99 21.96 -8.29
C THR A 24 5.26 22.24 -6.81
N ILE A 25 5.12 21.22 -5.97
CA ILE A 25 5.49 21.24 -4.55
C ILE A 25 6.90 20.67 -4.41
N ASN A 26 7.86 21.51 -4.03
CA ASN A 26 9.28 21.15 -3.94
C ASN A 26 9.78 20.97 -2.50
N SER A 27 8.97 21.29 -1.49
CA SER A 27 9.38 21.20 -0.09
C SER A 27 8.23 20.76 0.81
N ILE A 28 8.56 20.25 2.01
CA ILE A 28 7.55 19.89 3.01
C ILE A 28 6.77 21.13 3.48
N ASN A 29 7.40 22.32 3.52
CA ASN A 29 6.71 23.58 3.83
C ASN A 29 5.67 23.94 2.75
N GLU A 30 6.01 23.82 1.46
CA GLU A 30 5.02 24.01 0.39
C GLU A 30 3.90 22.95 0.45
N LEU A 31 4.21 21.73 0.90
CA LEU A 31 3.20 20.70 1.15
C LEU A 31 2.30 21.08 2.34
N GLU A 32 2.87 21.64 3.41
CA GLU A 32 2.18 22.22 4.57
C GLU A 32 1.32 23.43 4.22
N GLU A 33 1.61 24.14 3.14
CA GLU A 33 0.78 25.24 2.63
C GLU A 33 -0.29 24.78 1.62
N SER A 34 -0.18 23.57 1.07
CA SER A 34 -1.17 23.00 0.13
C SER A 34 -2.47 22.54 0.82
N ASP A 35 -3.50 22.12 0.08
CA ASP A 35 -4.71 21.53 0.69
C ASP A 35 -4.71 19.98 0.65
N PHE A 36 -3.66 19.36 0.12
CA PHE A 36 -3.67 17.94 -0.22
C PHE A 36 -3.57 17.01 0.99
N GLY A 37 -4.60 16.16 1.19
CA GLY A 37 -4.52 14.95 2.00
C GLY A 37 -4.22 15.15 3.50
N LYS A 38 -4.68 16.26 4.09
CA LYS A 38 -4.29 16.71 5.45
C LYS A 38 -5.24 16.31 6.57
N SER A 39 -6.40 15.79 6.24
CA SER A 39 -7.46 15.53 7.23
C SER A 39 -7.80 14.06 7.31
N PHE A 40 -8.23 13.57 8.47
CA PHE A 40 -8.84 12.25 8.53
C PHE A 40 -10.13 12.23 7.69
N PRO A 41 -10.42 11.17 6.92
CA PRO A 41 -9.67 9.91 6.72
C PRO A 41 -8.86 9.88 5.41
N GLN A 42 -8.38 11.04 4.94
CA GLN A 42 -7.52 11.12 3.76
C GLN A 42 -6.21 10.36 3.99
N HIS A 43 -5.77 9.66 2.95
CA HIS A 43 -4.61 8.79 2.91
C HIS A 43 -3.50 9.32 1.99
N GLY A 44 -3.68 10.49 1.38
CA GLY A 44 -2.76 11.07 0.39
C GLY A 44 -1.32 11.25 0.90
N LEU A 45 -1.14 11.86 2.07
CA LEU A 45 0.19 12.01 2.67
C LEU A 45 0.80 10.66 3.07
N LEU A 46 -0.02 9.72 3.55
CA LEU A 46 0.41 8.36 3.90
C LEU A 46 0.88 7.59 2.65
N LEU A 47 0.18 7.75 1.52
CA LEU A 47 0.57 7.19 0.22
C LEU A 47 1.87 7.80 -0.30
N LEU A 48 2.03 9.12 -0.22
CA LEU A 48 3.25 9.79 -0.68
C LEU A 48 4.46 9.31 0.10
N TYR A 49 4.32 9.20 1.42
CA TYR A 49 5.34 8.64 2.29
C TYR A 49 5.68 7.17 1.92
N TRP A 50 4.65 6.33 1.76
CA TRP A 50 4.83 4.93 1.35
C TRP A 50 5.53 4.82 -0.01
N PHE A 51 5.09 5.59 -1.01
CA PHE A 51 5.70 5.60 -2.34
C PHE A 51 7.19 5.96 -2.26
N ASN A 52 7.54 6.95 -1.43
CA ASN A 52 8.92 7.37 -1.23
C ASN A 52 9.80 6.23 -0.68
N SER A 53 9.22 5.26 0.06
CA SER A 53 9.96 4.08 0.53
C SER A 53 10.38 3.13 -0.60
N LEU A 54 9.69 3.16 -1.75
CA LEU A 54 9.92 2.28 -2.90
C LEU A 54 10.95 2.81 -3.89
N ILE A 55 11.30 4.09 -3.81
CA ILE A 55 12.14 4.76 -4.81
C ILE A 55 13.50 5.17 -4.26
N ASP A 56 14.47 5.29 -5.16
CA ASP A 56 15.74 5.96 -4.98
C ASP A 56 15.89 7.09 -6.02
N MET A 57 16.74 8.06 -5.70
CA MET A 57 17.07 9.16 -6.59
C MET A 57 18.58 9.28 -6.74
N ASP A 58 19.05 9.38 -7.99
CA ASP A 58 20.46 9.68 -8.26
C ASP A 58 20.77 11.17 -8.06
N PRO A 59 22.04 11.61 -8.08
CA PRO A 59 22.40 13.02 -7.90
C PRO A 59 21.83 14.00 -8.93
N ASN A 60 21.29 13.51 -10.06
CA ASN A 60 20.66 14.32 -11.09
C ASN A 60 19.13 14.36 -10.96
N ASP A 61 18.59 14.03 -9.78
CA ASP A 61 17.16 14.00 -9.47
C ASP A 61 16.36 12.98 -10.32
N ILE A 62 17.04 11.96 -10.88
CA ILE A 62 16.34 10.90 -11.62
C ILE A 62 15.80 9.86 -10.63
N ILE A 63 14.48 9.73 -10.60
CA ILE A 63 13.74 8.82 -9.73
C ILE A 63 13.64 7.44 -10.37
N ARG A 64 13.92 6.40 -9.59
CA ARG A 64 13.80 4.98 -9.99
C ARG A 64 13.25 4.17 -8.83
N PHE A 65 12.59 3.05 -9.13
CA PHE A 65 12.29 2.06 -8.09
C PHE A 65 13.58 1.41 -7.61
N LYS A 66 13.65 1.11 -6.31
CA LYS A 66 14.78 0.37 -5.71
C LYS A 66 14.94 -0.99 -6.39
N ASP A 67 16.18 -1.48 -6.52
CA ASP A 67 16.44 -2.74 -7.19
C ASP A 67 15.67 -3.90 -6.52
N ARG A 68 15.02 -4.76 -7.33
CA ARG A 68 14.12 -5.86 -6.90
C ARG A 68 12.79 -5.46 -6.22
N SER A 69 12.41 -4.19 -6.20
CA SER A 69 11.30 -3.76 -5.34
C SER A 69 9.94 -3.68 -6.01
N TYR A 70 9.83 -3.37 -7.31
CA TYR A 70 8.51 -3.19 -7.93
C TYR A 70 8.61 -2.83 -9.43
N ASP A 71 7.94 -3.55 -10.33
CA ASP A 71 7.66 -3.12 -11.72
C ASP A 71 6.27 -2.44 -11.74
N PRO A 72 6.14 -1.11 -11.69
CA PRO A 72 4.84 -0.41 -11.62
C PRO A 72 3.93 -0.63 -12.82
N VAL A 73 4.47 -1.19 -13.90
CA VAL A 73 3.71 -1.53 -15.08
C VAL A 73 2.88 -2.79 -14.86
N THR A 74 3.32 -3.67 -13.98
CA THR A 74 2.89 -5.08 -13.93
C THR A 74 2.85 -5.71 -12.56
N ASP A 75 3.50 -5.10 -11.59
CA ASP A 75 3.34 -5.39 -10.19
C ASP A 75 2.19 -4.51 -9.69
N TYR A 76 1.39 -5.12 -8.82
CA TYR A 76 0.25 -4.54 -8.14
C TYR A 76 0.70 -3.94 -6.80
N PRO A 77 0.26 -2.76 -6.32
CA PRO A 77 -0.99 -1.99 -6.56
C PRO A 77 -1.11 -0.89 -7.65
N PHE A 78 -0.10 -0.56 -8.46
CA PHE A 78 -0.24 0.50 -9.46
C PHE A 78 -1.09 0.07 -10.66
N GLN A 79 -2.10 0.87 -11.01
CA GLN A 79 -2.98 0.63 -12.16
C GLN A 79 -2.67 1.61 -13.28
N GLN A 80 -2.74 1.17 -14.54
CA GLN A 80 -2.56 2.08 -15.67
C GLN A 80 -3.69 3.10 -15.68
N ALA A 81 -3.34 4.38 -15.63
CA ALA A 81 -4.30 5.48 -15.69
C ALA A 81 -4.38 6.03 -17.12
N GLU A 82 -5.57 6.48 -17.49
CA GLU A 82 -5.75 7.22 -18.74
C GLU A 82 -5.18 8.64 -18.61
N ASN A 83 -4.86 9.24 -19.75
CA ASN A 83 -4.53 10.65 -19.83
C ASN A 83 -5.82 11.45 -19.67
N SER A 84 -6.27 11.63 -18.42
CA SER A 84 -7.55 12.24 -18.06
C SER A 84 -7.37 13.50 -17.22
N GLY A 85 -8.37 14.40 -17.31
CA GLY A 85 -8.47 15.58 -16.45
C GLY A 85 -7.43 16.65 -16.76
N ASN A 86 -6.88 17.25 -15.69
CA ASN A 86 -5.91 18.36 -15.72
C ASN A 86 -4.44 17.90 -15.85
N LEU A 87 -4.17 16.61 -16.03
CA LEU A 87 -2.81 16.10 -16.18
C LEU A 87 -2.20 16.54 -17.52
N PRO A 88 -0.87 16.75 -17.60
CA PRO A 88 -0.26 17.19 -18.85
C PRO A 88 -0.44 16.13 -19.93
N HIS A 89 -0.74 16.54 -21.16
CA HIS A 89 -0.93 15.55 -22.21
C HIS A 89 0.38 14.83 -22.54
N ILE A 90 0.49 13.53 -22.23
CA ILE A 90 1.59 12.68 -22.70
C ILE A 90 1.17 12.01 -24.00
N ILE A 91 2.00 12.13 -25.04
CA ILE A 91 1.80 11.42 -26.30
C ILE A 91 2.05 9.92 -26.02
N PRO A 92 1.02 9.06 -26.13
CA PRO A 92 1.20 7.64 -25.88
C PRO A 92 1.98 7.03 -27.05
N ASN A 93 3.29 6.87 -26.87
CA ASN A 93 4.17 6.14 -27.81
C ASN A 93 4.42 4.69 -27.35
N GLY A 94 3.62 4.17 -26.41
CA GLY A 94 3.74 2.84 -25.82
C GLY A 94 4.84 2.69 -24.75
N GLN A 95 5.73 3.68 -24.64
CA GLN A 95 6.87 3.66 -23.72
C GLN A 95 6.64 4.52 -22.49
N ARG A 96 5.88 5.60 -22.63
CA ARG A 96 5.53 6.51 -21.53
C ARG A 96 4.05 6.42 -21.21
N ALA A 97 3.70 6.20 -19.94
CA ALA A 97 2.31 6.04 -19.51
C ALA A 97 2.10 6.45 -18.05
N TYR A 98 0.86 6.82 -17.75
CA TYR A 98 0.40 7.11 -16.39
C TYR A 98 0.03 5.84 -15.63
N TYR A 99 0.36 5.83 -14.34
CA TYR A 99 -0.04 4.81 -13.39
C TYR A 99 -0.56 5.47 -12.12
N SER A 100 -1.72 5.06 -11.65
CA SER A 100 -2.36 5.57 -10.43
C SER A 100 -2.41 4.52 -9.34
N ILE A 101 -2.40 5.00 -8.10
CA ILE A 101 -2.71 4.23 -6.90
C ILE A 101 -3.51 5.11 -5.94
N GLY A 102 -4.25 4.48 -5.02
CA GLY A 102 -4.98 5.17 -3.96
C GLY A 102 -6.49 5.08 -4.12
N ASP A 103 -6.98 4.39 -5.16
CA ASP A 103 -8.37 3.97 -5.21
C ASP A 103 -8.55 2.67 -4.44
N PHE A 104 -8.86 2.75 -3.16
CA PHE A 104 -8.98 1.57 -2.31
C PHE A 104 -10.20 0.70 -2.61
N GLU A 105 -11.10 1.15 -3.50
CA GLU A 105 -12.23 0.38 -4.00
C GLU A 105 -11.89 -0.44 -5.26
N ASP A 106 -10.75 -0.18 -5.90
CA ASP A 106 -10.26 -0.95 -7.07
C ASP A 106 -9.61 -2.30 -6.69
N GLY A 107 -9.57 -2.59 -5.39
CA GLY A 107 -8.91 -3.74 -4.78
C GLY A 107 -7.50 -3.46 -4.24
N SER A 108 -6.88 -2.31 -4.58
CA SER A 108 -5.46 -1.98 -4.31
C SER A 108 -5.09 -1.99 -2.84
N VAL A 109 -6.09 -1.73 -2.01
CA VAL A 109 -6.01 -1.61 -0.56
C VAL A 109 -5.33 -2.80 0.12
N SER A 110 -5.56 -4.04 -0.33
CA SER A 110 -5.01 -5.22 0.35
C SER A 110 -3.49 -5.37 0.19
N TYR A 111 -2.89 -4.65 -0.76
CA TYR A 111 -1.44 -4.69 -1.04
C TYR A 111 -0.67 -3.55 -0.38
N LEU A 112 -1.38 -2.58 0.18
CA LEU A 112 -0.79 -1.43 0.83
C LEU A 112 -0.53 -1.70 2.32
N PRO A 113 0.45 -1.01 2.94
CA PRO A 113 0.68 -1.12 4.37
C PRO A 113 -0.53 -0.71 5.19
N PHE A 114 -0.67 -1.30 6.37
CA PHE A 114 -1.79 -0.98 7.27
C PHE A 114 -1.84 0.51 7.65
N TYR A 115 -0.70 1.16 7.89
CA TYR A 115 -0.69 2.59 8.23
C TYR A 115 -1.25 3.50 7.13
N VAL A 116 -1.34 3.03 5.89
CA VAL A 116 -1.96 3.73 4.75
C VAL A 116 -3.46 3.45 4.67
N THR A 117 -3.90 2.25 5.05
CA THR A 117 -5.25 1.73 4.77
C THR A 117 -6.16 1.68 6.00
N GLN A 118 -5.61 1.83 7.20
CA GLN A 118 -6.35 1.75 8.45
C GLN A 118 -7.56 2.71 8.51
N ASP A 119 -7.38 3.95 8.07
CA ASP A 119 -8.43 4.97 8.17
C ASP A 119 -9.53 4.69 7.13
N PHE A 120 -9.18 4.11 5.97
CA PHE A 120 -10.16 3.63 4.99
C PHE A 120 -11.06 2.54 5.55
N TYR A 121 -10.53 1.54 6.26
CA TYR A 121 -11.35 0.47 6.84
C TYR A 121 -12.21 0.98 8.00
N ASN A 122 -11.69 1.91 8.79
CA ASN A 122 -12.31 2.37 10.04
C ASN A 122 -13.20 3.62 9.89
N ALA A 123 -13.24 4.22 8.70
CA ALA A 123 -14.08 5.37 8.38
C ALA A 123 -15.19 5.05 7.36
N LYS A 124 -15.76 3.84 7.38
CA LYS A 124 -16.58 3.27 6.28
C LYS A 124 -17.64 4.21 5.67
N ASN A 125 -18.28 5.03 6.51
CA ASN A 125 -19.36 5.95 6.13
C ASN A 125 -18.90 7.39 5.84
N HIS A 126 -17.59 7.64 5.78
CA HIS A 126 -17.02 8.96 5.54
C HIS A 126 -16.69 9.13 4.05
N GLU A 127 -17.21 10.18 3.43
CA GLU A 127 -17.07 10.44 1.99
C GLU A 127 -15.61 10.64 1.58
N GLY A 128 -14.82 11.29 2.43
CA GLY A 128 -13.39 11.54 2.21
C GLY A 128 -12.43 10.34 2.23
N ARG A 129 -12.88 9.11 2.52
CA ARG A 129 -11.99 7.94 2.78
C ARG A 129 -11.29 7.36 1.56
N ASN A 130 -11.71 7.73 0.36
CA ASN A 130 -11.20 7.18 -0.90
C ASN A 130 -10.89 8.26 -1.94
N LEU A 131 -10.52 9.47 -1.50
CA LEU A 131 -10.31 10.62 -2.40
C LEU A 131 -8.91 10.67 -3.00
N ASP A 132 -7.87 10.35 -2.22
CA ASP A 132 -6.51 10.66 -2.63
C ASP A 132 -5.95 9.68 -3.65
N ARG A 133 -5.21 10.21 -4.63
CA ARG A 133 -4.52 9.46 -5.67
C ARG A 133 -3.08 9.93 -5.75
N LEU A 134 -2.18 8.97 -5.89
CA LEU A 134 -0.81 9.20 -6.31
C LEU A 134 -0.67 8.69 -7.74
N ILE A 135 -0.19 9.54 -8.64
CA ILE A 135 -0.06 9.24 -10.06
C ILE A 135 1.40 9.40 -10.46
N ILE A 136 1.96 8.37 -11.08
CA ILE A 136 3.32 8.39 -11.60
C ILE A 136 3.32 8.25 -13.11
N VAL A 137 4.30 8.90 -13.72
CA VAL A 137 4.60 8.74 -15.15
C VAL A 137 5.80 7.83 -15.25
N ILE A 138 5.59 6.68 -15.88
CA ILE A 138 6.65 5.72 -16.11
C ILE A 138 7.20 5.90 -17.51
N ASP A 139 8.52 6.05 -17.61
CA ASP A 139 9.25 6.06 -18.88
C ASP A 139 10.11 4.78 -19.02
N LYS A 140 9.71 3.95 -19.99
CA LYS A 140 10.27 2.63 -20.27
C LYS A 140 11.38 2.66 -21.30
N TRP A 141 11.68 3.81 -21.89
CA TRP A 141 12.86 3.96 -22.75
C TRP A 141 14.17 3.70 -21.99
N TYR A 142 14.14 3.81 -20.67
CA TYR A 142 15.30 3.61 -19.81
C TYR A 142 15.27 2.25 -19.12
N THR A 143 16.46 1.67 -18.95
CA THR A 143 16.68 0.45 -18.14
C THR A 143 17.77 0.77 -17.10
N PRO A 144 17.48 0.68 -15.78
CA PRO A 144 16.17 0.41 -15.18
C PRO A 144 15.13 1.50 -15.50
N VAL A 145 13.85 1.13 -15.37
CA VAL A 145 12.69 2.00 -15.66
C VAL A 145 12.73 3.24 -14.78
N ARG A 146 12.40 4.40 -15.37
CA ARG A 146 12.39 5.68 -14.66
C ARG A 146 10.96 6.09 -14.30
N VAL A 147 10.83 6.72 -13.14
CA VAL A 147 9.67 7.53 -12.79
C VAL A 147 9.98 8.95 -13.26
N ASP A 148 9.39 9.36 -14.38
CA ASP A 148 9.67 10.65 -14.99
C ASP A 148 8.97 11.80 -14.23
N GLN A 149 7.75 11.57 -13.76
CA GLN A 149 6.96 12.56 -13.04
C GLN A 149 6.13 11.88 -11.96
N VAL A 150 5.89 12.61 -10.86
CA VAL A 150 5.04 12.18 -9.75
C VAL A 150 4.03 13.29 -9.50
N TYR A 151 2.77 12.89 -9.31
CA TYR A 151 1.65 13.77 -9.03
C TYR A 151 0.89 13.24 -7.83
N VAL A 152 0.35 14.16 -7.06
CA VAL A 152 -0.64 13.89 -6.02
C VAL A 152 -1.91 14.64 -6.36
N THR A 153 -3.05 14.02 -6.15
CA THR A 153 -4.32 14.62 -6.54
C THR A 153 -5.49 13.98 -5.80
N GLU A 154 -6.63 14.66 -5.79
CA GLU A 154 -7.87 14.12 -5.24
C GLU A 154 -8.86 13.79 -6.38
N LYS A 155 -9.62 12.71 -6.21
CA LYS A 155 -10.74 12.36 -7.07
C LYS A 155 -11.85 13.40 -6.89
N SER A 156 -12.28 14.06 -7.96
CA SER A 156 -13.43 14.98 -7.88
C SER A 156 -14.73 14.18 -7.75
N GLU A 157 -15.64 14.68 -6.93
CA GLU A 157 -16.94 14.05 -6.64
C GLU A 157 -18.02 14.33 -7.70
N CYS A 158 -17.66 14.86 -8.87
CA CYS A 158 -18.63 15.27 -9.90
C CYS A 158 -19.35 14.07 -10.55
N ASN A 159 -20.36 13.54 -9.88
CA ASN A 159 -21.32 12.56 -10.39
C ASN A 159 -22.28 13.22 -11.39
N ALA A 160 -21.80 13.53 -12.59
CA ALA A 160 -22.70 13.75 -13.72
C ALA A 160 -23.07 12.37 -14.30
N PRO A 161 -24.37 12.05 -14.55
CA PRO A 161 -24.83 10.70 -14.91
C PRO A 161 -24.27 10.11 -16.22
N ASN A 162 -23.38 10.80 -16.94
CA ASN A 162 -22.86 10.39 -18.25
C ASN A 162 -21.40 10.87 -18.50
N VAL A 163 -20.61 11.14 -17.46
CA VAL A 163 -19.23 11.63 -17.61
C VAL A 163 -18.25 10.63 -17.00
N THR A 164 -17.64 9.79 -17.84
CA THR A 164 -16.59 8.81 -17.48
C THR A 164 -15.19 9.42 -17.47
N TYR A 165 -15.03 10.69 -17.13
CA TYR A 165 -13.70 11.29 -16.99
C TYR A 165 -13.32 11.31 -15.51
N ASN A 166 -12.19 10.68 -15.17
CA ASN A 166 -11.50 10.89 -13.90
C ASN A 166 -11.11 12.37 -13.82
N ASN A 167 -12.01 13.17 -13.27
CA ASN A 167 -11.77 14.57 -13.05
C ASN A 167 -11.10 14.72 -11.69
N PHE A 168 -10.00 15.46 -11.67
CA PHE A 168 -9.07 15.53 -10.55
C PHE A 168 -9.05 16.96 -10.01
N THR A 169 -9.13 17.10 -8.70
CA THR A 169 -9.01 18.38 -7.98
C THR A 169 -7.72 18.38 -7.16
N ALA A 170 -7.23 19.58 -6.85
CA ALA A 170 -6.01 19.75 -6.05
C ALA A 170 -4.81 18.94 -6.60
N THR A 171 -4.61 18.96 -7.92
CA THR A 171 -3.49 18.26 -8.56
C THR A 171 -2.20 19.05 -8.38
N TYR A 172 -1.19 18.43 -7.78
CA TYR A 172 0.14 18.99 -7.62
C TYR A 172 1.18 18.06 -8.23
N LYS A 173 2.19 18.64 -8.89
CA LYS A 173 3.40 17.90 -9.27
C LYS A 173 4.31 17.83 -8.06
N VAL A 174 4.78 16.63 -7.72
CA VAL A 174 5.75 16.44 -6.64
C VAL A 174 7.16 16.63 -7.19
N GLY A 175 7.89 17.59 -6.63
CA GLY A 175 9.28 17.86 -6.98
C GLY A 175 10.24 16.85 -6.34
N ALA A 176 11.37 16.60 -7.00
CA ALA A 176 12.41 15.69 -6.48
C ALA A 176 12.98 16.15 -5.13
N GLN A 177 13.03 17.46 -4.89
CA GLN A 177 13.50 18.02 -3.62
C GLN A 177 12.60 17.65 -2.44
N LEU A 178 11.28 17.62 -2.63
CA LEU A 178 10.33 17.14 -1.61
C LEU A 178 10.59 15.66 -1.30
N LEU A 179 10.72 14.82 -2.34
CA LEU A 179 11.04 13.39 -2.16
C LEU A 179 12.35 13.20 -1.38
N ARG A 180 13.38 14.03 -1.63
CA ARG A 180 14.66 13.96 -0.89
C ARG A 180 14.48 14.31 0.58
N GLN A 181 13.67 15.32 0.89
CA GLN A 181 13.36 15.68 2.27
C GLN A 181 12.66 14.51 2.97
N ILE A 182 11.65 13.89 2.35
CA ILE A 182 10.98 12.70 2.90
C ILE A 182 11.98 11.57 3.14
N THR A 183 12.85 11.26 2.17
CA THR A 183 13.88 10.22 2.33
C THR A 183 14.81 10.51 3.51
N THR A 184 15.19 11.78 3.70
CA THR A 184 16.03 12.21 4.82
C THR A 184 15.34 11.97 6.17
N LEU A 185 14.01 12.14 6.25
CA LEU A 185 13.25 11.86 7.47
C LEU A 185 13.18 10.36 7.79
N THR A 186 13.21 9.49 6.77
CA THR A 186 13.15 8.03 6.95
C THR A 186 14.49 7.39 7.32
N ASN A 187 15.60 8.04 6.96
CA ASN A 187 16.96 7.63 7.30
C ASN A 187 17.68 8.75 8.06
N PRO A 188 17.17 9.15 9.24
CA PRO A 188 17.80 10.21 9.99
C PRO A 188 19.22 9.77 10.37
N LEU A 189 20.19 10.68 10.26
CA LEU A 189 21.52 10.53 10.86
C LEU A 189 21.37 10.36 12.37
N ASP A 190 21.09 9.16 12.88
CA ASP A 190 20.98 8.82 14.31
C ASP A 190 20.36 9.93 15.19
N CYS A 191 19.33 10.63 14.67
CA CYS A 191 18.74 11.79 15.33
C CYS A 191 17.66 11.27 16.28
N GLN A 192 18.01 11.17 17.56
CA GLN A 192 17.08 10.84 18.63
C GLN A 192 15.91 11.84 18.62
N SER A 193 14.68 11.36 18.83
CA SER A 193 13.44 12.16 18.82
C SER A 193 13.48 13.36 19.77
N THR A 194 14.30 13.30 20.83
CA THR A 194 14.58 14.42 21.75
C THR A 194 15.16 15.63 21.01
N PHE A 195 16.09 15.43 20.07
CA PHE A 195 16.74 16.50 19.31
C PHE A 195 15.77 17.20 18.34
N LEU A 196 14.85 16.44 17.73
CA LEU A 196 13.83 17.01 16.84
C LEU A 196 12.81 17.88 17.59
N LYS A 197 12.46 17.51 18.83
CA LYS A 197 11.61 18.33 19.71
C LYS A 197 12.30 19.63 20.13
N GLU A 198 13.63 19.62 20.22
CA GLU A 198 14.43 20.83 20.46
C GLU A 198 14.53 21.73 19.21
N ILE A 199 14.64 21.15 18.01
CA ILE A 199 14.70 21.92 16.75
C ILE A 199 13.32 22.51 16.38
N PHE A 200 12.24 21.75 16.59
CA PHE A 200 10.88 22.14 16.22
C PHE A 200 9.95 22.21 17.44
N PRO A 201 10.17 23.15 18.39
CA PRO A 201 9.43 23.18 19.65
C PRO A 201 7.92 23.40 19.46
N HIS A 202 7.51 24.07 18.37
CA HIS A 202 6.09 24.28 18.04
C HIS A 202 5.38 22.98 17.63
N LEU A 203 6.10 21.97 17.14
CA LEU A 203 5.54 20.67 16.76
C LEU A 203 5.45 19.71 17.96
N GLY A 204 5.90 20.09 19.15
CA GLY A 204 6.09 19.16 20.26
C GLY A 204 4.84 18.34 20.60
N PHE A 205 3.65 18.95 20.59
CA PHE A 205 2.40 18.22 20.86
C PHE A 205 1.95 17.38 19.66
N SER A 206 1.92 17.94 18.45
CA SER A 206 1.55 17.22 17.23
C SER A 206 2.44 15.99 17.00
N LEU A 207 3.76 16.14 17.14
CA LEU A 207 4.70 15.03 17.03
C LEU A 207 4.42 13.95 18.08
N THR A 208 4.10 14.34 19.32
CA THR A 208 3.75 13.37 20.37
C THR A 208 2.49 12.57 20.02
N LEU A 209 1.48 13.20 19.41
CA LEU A 209 0.29 12.50 18.91
C LEU A 209 0.66 11.56 17.76
N ALA A 210 1.47 12.03 16.81
CA ALA A 210 1.89 11.23 15.67
C ALA A 210 2.71 10.00 16.07
N GLU A 211 3.67 10.15 16.98
CA GLU A 211 4.48 9.06 17.55
C GLU A 211 3.61 8.03 18.30
N ASN A 212 2.50 8.47 18.89
CA ASN A 212 1.53 7.61 19.55
C ASN A 212 0.60 6.86 18.58
N MET A 213 0.47 7.33 17.33
CA MET A 213 -0.42 6.75 16.33
C MET A 213 0.31 5.91 15.27
N PHE A 214 1.57 6.24 14.99
CA PHE A 214 2.33 5.66 13.88
C PHE A 214 3.71 5.16 14.35
N GLY A 215 3.98 3.88 14.13
CA GLY A 215 5.26 3.26 14.51
C GLY A 215 6.35 3.31 13.42
N GLN A 216 6.04 3.85 12.24
CA GLN A 216 6.98 3.87 11.11
C GLN A 216 8.03 4.98 11.30
N LEU A 217 9.31 4.62 11.13
CA LEU A 217 10.43 5.55 11.32
C LEU A 217 10.34 6.75 10.37
N GLY A 218 10.20 7.97 10.90
CA GLY A 218 10.12 9.20 10.10
C GLY A 218 8.70 9.61 9.70
N LEU A 219 7.73 8.70 9.68
CA LEU A 219 6.34 9.01 9.35
C LEU A 219 5.70 10.01 10.34
N PRO A 220 5.84 9.86 11.67
CA PRO A 220 5.31 10.84 12.62
C PRO A 220 5.80 12.26 12.36
N LEU A 221 7.10 12.41 12.09
CA LEU A 221 7.72 13.70 11.82
C LEU A 221 7.26 14.26 10.48
N PHE A 222 7.17 13.43 9.45
CA PHE A 222 6.66 13.84 8.14
C PHE A 222 5.21 14.36 8.24
N LEU A 223 4.32 13.64 8.92
CA LEU A 223 2.92 14.07 9.09
C LEU A 223 2.81 15.36 9.91
N ALA A 224 3.62 15.51 10.97
CA ALA A 224 3.65 16.73 11.77
C ALA A 224 4.16 17.95 10.96
N LEU A 225 5.22 17.78 10.15
CA LEU A 225 5.79 18.85 9.33
C LEU A 225 4.92 19.20 8.10
N SER A 226 4.18 18.23 7.56
CA SER A 226 3.31 18.46 6.39
C SER A 226 1.93 19.02 6.74
N GLY A 227 1.68 19.28 8.03
CA GLY A 227 0.44 19.89 8.50
C GLY A 227 -0.76 18.94 8.53
N TYR A 228 -0.54 17.64 8.71
CA TYR A 228 -1.64 16.69 8.91
C TYR A 228 -2.37 16.99 10.24
N ASP A 229 -3.71 16.97 10.23
CA ASP A 229 -4.55 17.22 11.40
C ASP A 229 -4.54 16.02 12.37
N LEU A 230 -3.42 15.91 13.07
CA LEU A 230 -3.13 14.85 14.03
C LEU A 230 -4.03 14.92 15.27
N GLU A 231 -4.49 16.11 15.65
CA GLU A 231 -5.37 16.28 16.81
C GLU A 231 -6.77 15.75 16.53
N SER A 232 -7.37 16.13 15.40
CA SER A 232 -8.68 15.60 15.01
C SER A 232 -8.62 14.09 14.80
N ARG A 233 -7.59 13.59 14.09
CA ARG A 233 -7.41 12.14 13.87
C ARG A 233 -7.25 11.37 15.18
N TYR A 234 -6.44 11.89 16.11
CA TYR A 234 -6.28 11.28 17.44
C TYR A 234 -7.58 11.29 18.24
N ASN A 235 -8.33 12.39 18.23
CA ASN A 235 -9.60 12.49 18.95
C ASN A 235 -10.63 11.47 18.45
N ILE A 236 -10.74 11.29 17.13
CA ILE A 236 -11.58 10.26 16.52
C ILE A 236 -11.12 8.87 16.99
N THR A 237 -9.82 8.59 16.88
CA THR A 237 -9.24 7.31 17.30
C THR A 237 -9.50 7.04 18.79
N ALA A 238 -9.24 8.00 19.67
CA ALA A 238 -9.45 7.89 21.10
C ALA A 238 -10.93 7.64 21.46
N GLN A 239 -11.87 8.27 20.76
CA GLN A 239 -13.30 8.02 20.90
C GLN A 239 -13.66 6.60 20.47
N THR A 240 -13.15 6.14 19.32
CA THR A 240 -13.34 4.77 18.82
C THR A 240 -12.87 3.74 19.85
N TRP A 241 -11.69 3.95 20.42
CA TRP A 241 -11.12 3.08 21.48
C TRP A 241 -11.71 3.35 22.88
N SER A 242 -12.80 4.12 23.00
CA SER A 242 -13.45 4.45 24.28
C SER A 242 -12.48 5.00 25.35
N CYS A 243 -11.43 5.68 24.93
CA CYS A 243 -10.45 6.29 25.83
C CYS A 243 -11.10 7.50 26.54
N PRO A 244 -10.74 7.79 27.80
CA PRO A 244 -11.24 8.97 28.51
C PRO A 244 -10.96 10.25 27.72
N THR A 245 -11.95 11.14 27.61
CA THR A 245 -11.84 12.39 26.86
C THR A 245 -10.73 13.28 27.43
N LEU A 246 -9.90 13.83 26.54
CA LEU A 246 -8.94 14.87 26.88
C LEU A 246 -9.71 16.09 27.39
N TRP A 247 -9.63 16.40 28.68
CA TRP A 247 -9.96 17.75 29.17
C TRP A 247 -8.75 18.37 29.84
N LEU A 248 -8.34 19.51 29.28
CA LEU A 248 -7.15 20.28 29.62
C LEU A 248 -7.42 21.17 30.84
N ALA A 249 -6.83 20.78 31.98
CA ALA A 249 -6.34 21.72 33.00
C ALA A 249 -5.22 21.05 33.82
N GLY A 250 -3.99 21.57 33.73
CA GLY A 250 -2.98 21.32 34.79
C GLY A 250 -1.80 20.39 34.52
N GLY A 251 -1.55 19.95 33.28
CA GLY A 251 -0.19 19.51 32.88
C GLY A 251 0.38 18.25 33.55
N ARG A 252 -0.15 17.07 33.16
CA ARG A 252 0.64 15.86 32.82
C ARG A 252 -0.31 14.85 32.19
N LYS A 253 -0.09 14.54 30.91
CA LYS A 253 -1.00 13.79 30.02
C LYS A 253 -0.65 12.30 30.07
N SER A 254 -1.63 11.42 30.26
CA SER A 254 -1.53 10.03 29.82
C SER A 254 -2.35 9.90 28.52
N LEU A 255 -1.67 9.86 27.37
CA LEU A 255 -2.32 9.50 26.12
C LEU A 255 -2.84 8.06 26.21
N CYS A 256 -3.88 7.76 25.45
CA CYS A 256 -4.26 6.37 25.24
C CYS A 256 -3.11 5.71 24.46
N ASP A 257 -2.57 4.60 24.95
CA ASP A 257 -1.53 3.89 24.19
C ASP A 257 -2.19 3.14 23.03
N THR A 258 -2.30 3.81 21.88
CA THR A 258 -2.79 3.22 20.62
C THR A 258 -1.65 2.86 19.67
N SER A 259 -0.39 3.07 20.08
CA SER A 259 0.78 2.96 19.19
C SER A 259 1.12 1.52 18.80
N LYS A 260 0.65 0.56 19.60
CA LYS A 260 0.99 -0.86 19.50
C LYS A 260 -0.18 -1.75 19.10
N GLN A 261 -1.33 -1.15 18.77
CA GLN A 261 -2.47 -1.96 18.36
C GLN A 261 -2.13 -2.72 17.08
N GLU A 262 -2.55 -3.96 17.02
CA GLU A 262 -2.50 -4.75 15.79
C GLU A 262 -3.64 -5.76 15.81
N LEU A 263 -4.39 -5.81 14.71
CA LEU A 263 -5.31 -6.90 14.37
C LEU A 263 -4.80 -7.51 13.07
N ALA A 264 -4.36 -8.76 13.12
CA ALA A 264 -3.71 -9.42 11.98
C ALA A 264 -4.25 -10.83 11.78
N ILE A 265 -4.12 -11.30 10.53
CA ILE A 265 -4.37 -12.69 10.16
C ILE A 265 -3.03 -13.35 9.92
N LYS A 266 -2.78 -14.39 10.70
CA LYS A 266 -1.61 -15.25 10.59
C LYS A 266 -2.04 -16.63 10.09
N THR A 267 -1.07 -17.53 9.96
CA THR A 267 -1.32 -18.90 9.55
C THR A 267 -0.93 -19.90 10.63
N SER A 268 -1.67 -20.99 10.74
CA SER A 268 -1.35 -22.09 11.64
C SER A 268 -0.46 -23.15 10.96
N GLN A 269 -0.10 -24.19 11.71
CA GLN A 269 0.68 -25.32 11.19
C GLN A 269 -0.13 -26.19 10.21
N ASP A 270 -1.45 -26.05 10.18
CA ASP A 270 -2.34 -26.79 9.28
C ASP A 270 -2.85 -25.91 8.11
N GLY A 271 -2.35 -24.68 7.98
CA GLY A 271 -2.78 -23.76 6.91
C GLY A 271 -4.12 -23.07 7.18
N HIS A 272 -4.58 -23.09 8.43
CA HIS A 272 -5.76 -22.33 8.83
C HIS A 272 -5.39 -20.89 9.21
N ALA A 273 -6.37 -20.00 9.09
CA ALA A 273 -6.25 -18.63 9.58
C ALA A 273 -6.15 -18.61 11.10
N VAL A 274 -5.23 -17.79 11.60
CA VAL A 274 -5.08 -17.48 13.02
C VAL A 274 -5.41 -16.01 13.21
N ILE A 275 -6.39 -15.70 14.04
CA ILE A 275 -6.67 -14.32 14.46
C ILE A 275 -5.58 -13.95 15.47
N SER A 276 -4.84 -12.87 15.23
CA SER A 276 -3.84 -12.33 16.15
C SER A 276 -4.24 -10.92 16.53
N TRP A 277 -4.29 -10.63 17.83
CA TRP A 277 -4.43 -9.26 18.33
C TRP A 277 -3.30 -8.92 19.29
N HIS A 278 -2.86 -7.66 19.25
CA HIS A 278 -1.82 -7.18 20.13
C HIS A 278 -2.07 -5.73 20.54
N GLY A 279 -1.63 -5.36 21.74
CA GLY A 279 -1.53 -3.96 22.18
C GLY A 279 -2.87 -3.23 22.27
N LEU A 280 -3.97 -3.95 22.55
CA LEU A 280 -5.28 -3.32 22.69
C LEU A 280 -5.32 -2.37 23.91
N PRO A 281 -5.86 -1.15 23.78
CA PRO A 281 -5.96 -0.21 24.88
C PRO A 281 -6.80 -0.74 26.04
N SER A 282 -6.36 -0.48 27.27
CA SER A 282 -7.06 -0.92 28.50
C SER A 282 -8.51 -0.41 28.61
N SER A 283 -8.86 0.67 27.92
CA SER A 283 -10.24 1.17 27.82
C SER A 283 -11.16 0.18 27.13
N VAL A 284 -10.70 -0.45 26.05
CA VAL A 284 -11.46 -1.43 25.27
C VAL A 284 -11.53 -2.80 25.95
N LEU A 285 -10.54 -3.13 26.78
CA LEU A 285 -10.56 -4.36 27.57
C LEU A 285 -11.63 -4.37 28.68
N LYS A 286 -12.14 -3.20 29.07
CA LYS A 286 -13.18 -3.04 30.10
C LYS A 286 -14.60 -3.17 29.56
N VAL A 287 -14.76 -3.19 28.24
CA VAL A 287 -16.05 -3.38 27.57
C VAL A 287 -16.14 -4.80 27.01
N HIS A 288 -17.37 -5.33 26.86
CA HIS A 288 -17.61 -6.68 26.33
C HIS A 288 -17.18 -6.77 24.87
N THR A 289 -15.93 -7.16 24.66
CA THR A 289 -15.28 -7.11 23.35
C THR A 289 -14.91 -8.48 22.85
N THR A 290 -15.03 -8.61 21.54
CA THR A 290 -14.88 -9.87 20.81
C THR A 290 -14.02 -9.60 19.59
N VAL A 291 -13.04 -10.47 19.35
CA VAL A 291 -12.36 -10.53 18.05
C VAL A 291 -13.12 -11.50 17.16
N ALA A 292 -13.35 -11.09 15.93
CA ALA A 292 -14.14 -11.86 14.99
C ALA A 292 -13.49 -11.85 13.60
N LEU A 293 -13.54 -13.00 12.94
CA LEU A 293 -13.02 -13.20 11.59
C LEU A 293 -14.16 -13.08 10.60
N PHE A 294 -13.99 -12.24 9.58
CA PHE A 294 -14.94 -12.04 8.49
C PHE A 294 -14.34 -12.42 7.15
N GLN A 295 -15.21 -12.71 6.19
CA GLN A 295 -14.88 -12.69 4.77
C GLN A 295 -15.45 -11.40 4.16
N THR A 296 -14.62 -10.50 3.63
CA THR A 296 -15.07 -9.17 3.13
C THR A 296 -16.17 -9.27 2.08
N SER A 297 -16.14 -10.31 1.24
CA SER A 297 -17.16 -10.54 0.20
C SER A 297 -18.50 -11.05 0.73
N ASP A 298 -18.54 -11.55 1.97
CA ASP A 298 -19.73 -12.14 2.59
C ASP A 298 -20.31 -11.21 3.66
N ARG A 299 -21.64 -11.08 3.65
CA ARG A 299 -22.39 -10.27 4.62
C ARG A 299 -23.13 -11.11 5.66
N SER A 300 -22.93 -12.42 5.69
CA SER A 300 -23.64 -13.37 6.56
C SER A 300 -23.25 -13.29 8.05
N GLY A 301 -22.28 -12.46 8.42
CA GLY A 301 -21.76 -12.35 9.79
C GLY A 301 -20.35 -12.95 9.95
N PRO A 302 -19.84 -13.04 11.19
CA PRO A 302 -18.51 -13.56 11.45
C PRO A 302 -18.42 -15.07 11.18
N LEU A 303 -17.29 -15.51 10.64
CA LEU A 303 -16.96 -16.93 10.45
C LEU A 303 -16.58 -17.60 11.77
N VAL A 304 -15.85 -16.87 12.62
CA VAL A 304 -15.38 -17.28 13.94
C VAL A 304 -15.34 -16.05 14.83
N GLU A 305 -15.69 -16.20 16.10
CA GLU A 305 -15.60 -15.13 17.09
C GLU A 305 -15.12 -15.66 18.44
N GLN A 306 -14.38 -14.84 19.17
CA GLN A 306 -13.94 -15.14 20.53
C GLN A 306 -13.92 -13.88 21.38
N ARG A 307 -14.48 -13.98 22.59
CA ARG A 307 -14.34 -12.93 23.59
C ARG A 307 -12.89 -12.82 24.05
N ILE A 308 -12.37 -11.59 24.10
CA ILE A 308 -10.99 -11.37 24.51
C ILE A 308 -10.80 -11.43 26.03
N ASP A 309 -11.89 -11.37 26.81
CA ASP A 309 -11.91 -11.51 28.28
C ASP A 309 -10.82 -10.67 29.00
N GLY A 310 -10.62 -9.43 28.54
CA GLY A 310 -9.65 -8.50 29.11
C GLY A 310 -8.20 -8.73 28.70
N GLN A 311 -7.93 -9.64 27.75
CA GLN A 311 -6.58 -9.87 27.21
C GLN A 311 -6.22 -8.83 26.15
N ALA A 312 -5.19 -8.02 26.44
CA ALA A 312 -4.66 -7.00 25.53
C ALA A 312 -4.04 -7.59 24.24
N SER A 313 -3.59 -8.84 24.30
CA SER A 313 -2.95 -9.55 23.22
C SER A 313 -3.27 -11.04 23.29
N GLY A 314 -3.37 -11.70 22.15
CA GLY A 314 -3.65 -13.12 22.06
C GLY A 314 -3.71 -13.62 20.63
N ASN A 315 -3.84 -14.93 20.48
CA ASN A 315 -4.04 -15.60 19.21
C ASN A 315 -5.20 -16.58 19.33
N LEU A 316 -6.02 -16.68 18.29
CA LEU A 316 -7.05 -17.71 18.14
C LEU A 316 -6.79 -18.49 16.86
N GLU A 317 -6.45 -19.75 17.01
CA GLU A 317 -6.42 -20.69 15.89
C GLU A 317 -7.85 -21.06 15.49
N THR A 318 -8.12 -21.06 14.19
CA THR A 318 -9.44 -21.35 13.63
C THR A 318 -9.41 -22.63 12.79
N THR A 319 -10.58 -23.11 12.38
CA THR A 319 -10.71 -24.15 11.34
C THR A 319 -10.94 -23.55 9.95
N VAL A 320 -10.87 -22.22 9.81
CA VAL A 320 -11.10 -21.52 8.54
C VAL A 320 -9.80 -21.58 7.74
N PRO A 321 -9.78 -22.12 6.51
CA PRO A 321 -8.56 -22.14 5.71
C PRO A 321 -8.08 -20.72 5.39
N LEU A 322 -6.77 -20.50 5.44
CA LEU A 322 -6.20 -19.20 5.12
C LEU A 322 -6.46 -18.85 3.65
N ASN A 323 -7.21 -17.77 3.43
CA ASN A 323 -7.64 -17.32 2.10
C ASN A 323 -7.63 -15.80 1.99
N PRO A 324 -7.42 -15.25 0.77
CA PRO A 324 -7.61 -13.82 0.54
C PRO A 324 -9.03 -13.35 0.88
N GLY A 325 -9.14 -12.10 1.32
CA GLY A 325 -10.42 -11.49 1.67
C GLY A 325 -10.87 -11.79 3.11
N LEU A 326 -10.07 -12.52 3.89
CA LEU A 326 -10.30 -12.61 5.33
C LEU A 326 -9.92 -11.30 6.01
N GLN A 327 -10.64 -10.90 7.06
CA GLN A 327 -10.34 -9.70 7.84
C GLN A 327 -10.73 -9.87 9.31
N VAL A 328 -9.90 -9.34 10.23
CA VAL A 328 -10.20 -9.37 11.68
C VAL A 328 -10.89 -8.08 12.08
N HIS A 329 -12.02 -8.20 12.75
CA HIS A 329 -12.76 -7.08 13.33
C HIS A 329 -12.74 -7.21 14.85
N LEU A 330 -12.58 -6.09 15.52
CA LEU A 330 -12.84 -5.94 16.94
C LEU A 330 -14.25 -5.40 17.12
N ILE A 331 -15.10 -6.17 17.79
CA ILE A 331 -16.51 -5.89 17.96
C ILE A 331 -16.78 -5.60 19.44
N LYS A 332 -17.58 -4.56 19.68
CA LYS A 332 -18.23 -4.33 20.96
C LYS A 332 -19.58 -5.00 20.95
N GLN A 333 -19.79 -5.96 21.86
CA GLN A 333 -21.09 -6.57 22.05
C GLN A 333 -22.03 -5.59 22.75
N ASP A 334 -22.97 -5.06 21.99
CA ASP A 334 -24.05 -4.15 22.40
C ASP A 334 -25.33 -4.57 21.63
N VAL A 335 -26.46 -3.88 21.79
CA VAL A 335 -27.76 -4.26 21.17
C VAL A 335 -27.69 -4.49 19.65
N ASN A 336 -26.75 -3.86 18.95
CA ASN A 336 -26.56 -3.99 17.50
C ASN A 336 -25.17 -4.50 17.09
N ASP A 337 -24.32 -4.95 18.03
CA ASP A 337 -22.90 -5.29 17.82
C ASP A 337 -22.12 -4.28 16.96
N ALA A 338 -21.41 -3.35 17.60
CA ALA A 338 -20.70 -2.29 16.89
C ALA A 338 -19.25 -2.68 16.59
N THR A 339 -18.84 -2.63 15.32
CA THR A 339 -17.41 -2.73 14.95
C THR A 339 -16.66 -1.52 15.52
N ILE A 340 -15.70 -1.77 16.39
CA ILE A 340 -14.77 -0.77 16.93
C ILE A 340 -13.65 -0.52 15.93
N TRP A 341 -13.00 -1.60 15.49
CA TRP A 341 -11.80 -1.50 14.67
C TRP A 341 -11.70 -2.67 13.68
N GLN A 342 -11.19 -2.41 12.50
CA GLN A 342 -10.93 -3.41 11.46
C GLN A 342 -9.44 -3.44 11.17
N GLY A 343 -8.87 -4.65 11.20
CA GLY A 343 -7.52 -4.92 10.69
C GLY A 343 -7.47 -4.86 9.17
N PRO A 344 -6.28 -4.99 8.55
CA PRO A 344 -6.17 -5.05 7.11
C PRO A 344 -6.83 -6.32 6.57
N GLU A 345 -7.43 -6.21 5.38
CA GLU A 345 -7.82 -7.39 4.61
C GLU A 345 -6.57 -8.21 4.24
N PHE A 346 -6.66 -9.52 4.44
CA PHE A 346 -5.59 -10.44 4.12
C PHE A 346 -5.48 -10.64 2.60
N ASN A 347 -4.29 -10.36 2.07
CA ASN A 347 -3.91 -10.59 0.69
C ASN A 347 -3.33 -12.00 0.50
N ASP A 348 -3.59 -12.65 -0.65
CA ASP A 348 -3.16 -14.03 -0.91
C ASP A 348 -1.64 -14.23 -0.89
N GLY A 349 -0.86 -13.23 -1.30
CA GLY A 349 0.60 -13.20 -1.24
C GLY A 349 1.15 -12.56 0.04
N ASN A 350 0.30 -12.25 1.02
CA ASN A 350 0.65 -11.52 2.25
C ASN A 350 1.48 -10.26 1.99
N ARG A 351 1.12 -9.50 0.94
CA ARG A 351 1.80 -8.26 0.52
C ARG A 351 3.28 -8.45 0.16
N GLN A 352 3.73 -9.69 -0.10
CA GLN A 352 5.08 -9.94 -0.57
C GLN A 352 5.23 -9.54 -2.04
N ILE A 353 6.41 -9.04 -2.38
CA ILE A 353 6.78 -8.67 -3.75
C ILE A 353 7.28 -9.92 -4.48
N PRO A 354 6.83 -10.19 -5.72
CA PRO A 354 7.37 -11.28 -6.53
C PRO A 354 8.89 -11.17 -6.70
N VAL A 355 9.59 -12.29 -6.58
CA VAL A 355 11.05 -12.36 -6.71
C VAL A 355 11.42 -12.64 -8.16
N GLN A 356 12.37 -11.88 -8.71
CA GLN A 356 12.88 -12.07 -10.06
C GLN A 356 13.49 -13.47 -10.25
N VAL A 357 13.18 -14.13 -11.39
CA VAL A 357 13.75 -15.44 -11.75
C VAL A 357 15.02 -15.25 -12.58
N GLY A 358 16.19 -15.33 -11.93
CA GLY A 358 17.49 -15.13 -12.57
C GLY A 358 17.51 -13.85 -13.43
N ASN A 359 17.99 -13.98 -14.66
CA ASN A 359 17.96 -12.90 -15.67
C ASN A 359 16.77 -13.03 -16.64
N ALA A 360 15.87 -13.99 -16.40
CA ALA A 360 14.74 -14.26 -17.29
C ALA A 360 13.66 -13.18 -17.13
N SER A 361 12.79 -13.04 -18.14
CA SER A 361 11.64 -12.13 -18.09
C SER A 361 10.46 -12.75 -17.32
N ALA A 362 10.73 -13.20 -16.08
CA ALA A 362 9.80 -13.90 -15.22
C ALA A 362 10.03 -13.60 -13.73
N SER A 363 8.96 -13.68 -12.93
CA SER A 363 9.01 -13.48 -11.47
C SER A 363 8.17 -14.53 -10.74
N LEU A 364 8.58 -14.89 -9.52
CA LEU A 364 7.98 -15.91 -8.67
C LEU A 364 7.38 -15.29 -7.41
N LEU A 365 6.13 -15.62 -7.09
CA LEU A 365 5.47 -15.24 -5.86
C LEU A 365 4.90 -16.48 -5.15
N MET A 366 5.06 -16.53 -3.84
CA MET A 366 4.36 -17.48 -2.98
C MET A 366 3.01 -16.89 -2.57
N PHE A 367 1.95 -17.69 -2.64
CA PHE A 367 0.62 -17.27 -2.24
C PHE A 367 -0.15 -18.44 -1.61
N THR A 368 -1.24 -18.14 -0.92
CA THR A 368 -2.13 -19.16 -0.35
C THR A 368 -3.40 -19.34 -1.17
N ARG A 369 -3.88 -20.58 -1.24
CA ARG A 369 -5.24 -20.90 -1.72
C ARG A 369 -5.80 -22.06 -0.91
N LYS A 370 -6.94 -21.83 -0.27
CA LYS A 370 -7.62 -22.81 0.60
C LYS A 370 -6.70 -23.34 1.71
N GLY A 371 -5.86 -22.47 2.28
CA GLY A 371 -4.89 -22.86 3.30
C GLY A 371 -3.65 -23.58 2.79
N TYR A 372 -3.53 -23.85 1.49
CA TYR A 372 -2.36 -24.50 0.92
C TYR A 372 -1.36 -23.47 0.36
N ALA A 373 -0.08 -23.77 0.53
CA ALA A 373 1.00 -23.05 -0.13
C ALA A 373 0.98 -23.29 -1.64
N ALA A 374 1.11 -22.20 -2.38
CA ALA A 374 1.04 -22.18 -3.82
C ALA A 374 2.14 -21.28 -4.40
N ALA A 375 2.51 -21.57 -5.65
CA ALA A 375 3.49 -20.83 -6.42
C ALA A 375 2.79 -20.17 -7.61
N ARG A 376 3.05 -18.88 -7.78
CA ARG A 376 2.58 -18.08 -8.92
C ARG A 376 3.79 -17.58 -9.70
N LEU A 377 3.80 -17.85 -10.99
CA LEU A 377 4.75 -17.32 -11.95
C LEU A 377 4.10 -16.24 -12.79
N TYR A 378 4.75 -15.10 -12.83
CA TYR A 378 4.44 -14.02 -13.76
C TYR A 378 5.43 -14.13 -14.91
N ILE A 379 4.95 -14.42 -16.13
CA ILE A 379 5.77 -14.49 -17.34
C ILE A 379 5.45 -13.28 -18.24
N LYS A 380 6.44 -12.46 -18.62
CA LYS A 380 6.21 -11.38 -19.58
C LYS A 380 5.69 -11.97 -20.89
N LYS A 381 4.64 -11.38 -21.47
CA LYS A 381 4.07 -11.81 -22.77
C LYS A 381 5.08 -11.72 -23.92
N THR A 382 6.13 -10.90 -23.78
CA THR A 382 7.25 -10.82 -24.72
C THR A 382 8.22 -12.00 -24.61
N PHE A 383 8.21 -12.73 -23.50
CA PHE A 383 9.05 -13.91 -23.30
C PHE A 383 8.36 -15.14 -23.91
N THR A 384 8.29 -15.20 -25.23
CA THR A 384 7.47 -16.20 -25.94
C THR A 384 8.05 -17.62 -25.91
N THR A 385 9.37 -17.76 -25.73
CA THR A 385 10.08 -19.05 -25.67
C THR A 385 10.18 -19.64 -24.27
N TRP A 386 9.55 -19.01 -23.27
CA TRP A 386 9.74 -19.36 -21.85
C TRP A 386 9.52 -20.84 -21.52
N LYS A 387 8.64 -21.55 -22.24
CA LYS A 387 8.40 -22.98 -21.99
C LYS A 387 9.56 -23.87 -22.41
N ASP A 388 10.30 -23.47 -23.44
CA ASP A 388 11.48 -24.18 -23.91
C ASP A 388 12.66 -23.86 -22.99
N ASP A 389 12.83 -22.58 -22.65
CA ASP A 389 13.88 -22.11 -21.75
C ASP A 389 13.71 -22.68 -20.32
N PHE A 390 12.47 -22.84 -19.85
CA PHE A 390 12.13 -23.43 -18.55
C PHE A 390 11.67 -24.88 -18.63
N TYR A 391 12.03 -25.61 -19.70
CA TYR A 391 11.56 -26.98 -19.91
C TYR A 391 11.92 -27.93 -18.76
N TYR A 392 13.16 -27.81 -18.25
CA TYR A 392 13.67 -28.56 -17.09
C TYR A 392 13.65 -27.75 -15.79
N SER A 393 12.97 -26.61 -15.76
CA SER A 393 12.88 -25.81 -14.55
C SER A 393 11.74 -26.26 -13.67
N TRP A 394 11.94 -26.17 -12.36
CA TRP A 394 10.98 -26.64 -11.37
C TRP A 394 10.96 -25.75 -10.14
N VAL A 395 9.85 -25.79 -9.40
CA VAL A 395 9.66 -25.09 -8.15
C VAL A 395 9.50 -26.09 -7.02
N GLY A 396 10.32 -25.97 -5.98
CA GLY A 396 10.26 -26.77 -4.76
C GLY A 396 9.72 -25.99 -3.57
N PHE A 397 9.02 -26.68 -2.67
CA PHE A 397 8.51 -26.12 -1.41
C PHE A 397 9.36 -26.61 -0.24
N TYR A 398 9.68 -25.71 0.69
CA TYR A 398 10.58 -25.94 1.82
C TYR A 398 9.91 -25.49 3.10
N SER A 399 10.12 -26.23 4.19
CA SER A 399 9.61 -25.87 5.52
C SER A 399 10.29 -24.64 6.12
N SER A 400 11.51 -24.32 5.66
CA SER A 400 12.32 -23.24 6.22
C SER A 400 13.30 -22.65 5.19
N PRO A 401 13.66 -21.36 5.29
CA PRO A 401 14.67 -20.74 4.44
C PRO A 401 16.09 -21.33 4.56
N GLU A 402 16.40 -22.01 5.66
CA GLU A 402 17.70 -22.59 5.99
C GLU A 402 17.93 -23.96 5.34
N GLU A 403 16.88 -24.60 4.81
CA GLU A 403 17.00 -25.92 4.19
C GLU A 403 17.95 -25.92 2.99
N SER A 404 18.68 -27.02 2.79
CA SER A 404 19.49 -27.21 1.59
C SER A 404 18.61 -27.37 0.34
N ASN A 405 19.13 -27.10 -0.85
CA ASN A 405 18.34 -27.18 -2.09
C ASN A 405 17.78 -28.58 -2.37
N GLU A 406 18.45 -29.63 -1.90
CA GLU A 406 18.03 -31.02 -2.06
C GLU A 406 16.89 -31.41 -1.11
N ASN A 407 16.74 -30.69 0.02
CA ASN A 407 15.77 -30.98 1.08
C ASN A 407 14.42 -30.29 0.88
N TYR A 408 13.89 -30.30 -0.34
CA TYR A 408 12.50 -29.87 -0.54
C TYR A 408 11.54 -30.89 0.10
N LEU A 409 10.37 -30.43 0.51
CA LEU A 409 9.34 -31.28 1.12
C LEU A 409 8.95 -32.42 0.17
N SER A 410 8.90 -33.64 0.71
CA SER A 410 8.73 -34.84 -0.12
C SER A 410 7.51 -34.75 -1.05
N ARG A 411 7.76 -34.85 -2.36
CA ARG A 411 6.75 -34.73 -3.45
C ARG A 411 6.06 -33.37 -3.54
N GLN A 412 6.54 -32.34 -2.85
CA GLN A 412 6.02 -30.98 -2.89
C GLN A 412 6.88 -30.13 -3.81
N TRP A 413 6.79 -30.43 -5.10
CA TRP A 413 7.45 -29.71 -6.17
C TRP A 413 6.63 -29.83 -7.45
N GLN A 414 6.92 -28.98 -8.44
CA GLN A 414 6.29 -29.07 -9.75
C GLN A 414 7.18 -28.50 -10.85
N TRP A 415 7.15 -29.15 -12.01
CA TRP A 415 7.73 -28.62 -13.25
C TRP A 415 7.03 -27.32 -13.64
N VAL A 416 7.81 -26.30 -13.96
CA VAL A 416 7.29 -24.97 -14.32
C VAL A 416 6.38 -25.05 -15.55
N SER A 417 6.71 -25.92 -16.52
CA SER A 417 5.91 -26.18 -17.71
C SER A 417 4.50 -26.74 -17.42
N HIS A 418 4.26 -27.28 -16.23
CA HIS A 418 2.98 -27.83 -15.78
C HIS A 418 2.11 -26.84 -15.00
N PHE A 419 2.61 -25.64 -14.70
CA PHE A 419 1.80 -24.62 -14.04
C PHE A 419 0.62 -24.24 -14.93
N ARG A 420 -0.54 -24.01 -14.33
CA ARG A 420 -1.78 -23.75 -15.07
C ARG A 420 -1.93 -22.26 -15.29
N LYS A 421 -2.19 -21.85 -16.55
CA LYS A 421 -2.46 -20.46 -16.88
C LYS A 421 -3.73 -19.98 -16.19
N HIS A 422 -3.62 -18.93 -15.37
CA HIS A 422 -4.74 -18.29 -14.71
C HIS A 422 -5.34 -17.22 -15.64
N LYS A 423 -6.53 -17.50 -16.20
CA LYS A 423 -7.13 -16.67 -17.26
C LYS A 423 -7.59 -15.28 -16.80
N LEU A 424 -8.05 -15.16 -15.55
CA LEU A 424 -8.64 -13.93 -15.01
C LEU A 424 -7.62 -12.92 -14.44
N LEU A 425 -6.39 -13.37 -14.18
CA LEU A 425 -5.28 -12.59 -13.62
C LEU A 425 -4.22 -12.31 -14.70
N SER A 426 -4.60 -12.40 -15.98
CA SER A 426 -3.70 -11.99 -17.06
C SER A 426 -3.61 -10.47 -17.04
N LEU A 427 -2.51 -9.99 -16.48
CA LEU A 427 -2.18 -8.58 -16.50
C LEU A 427 -1.88 -8.16 -17.94
N PHE A 428 -1.97 -6.86 -18.22
CA PHE A 428 -1.81 -6.34 -19.57
C PHE A 428 -0.55 -6.89 -20.27
N ARG A 429 0.56 -7.06 -19.53
CA ARG A 429 1.85 -7.52 -20.06
C ARG A 429 2.35 -8.88 -19.58
N TYR A 430 1.68 -9.51 -18.62
CA TYR A 430 2.12 -10.79 -18.09
C TYR A 430 1.02 -11.85 -18.22
N ASP A 431 1.45 -13.07 -18.49
CA ASP A 431 0.64 -14.24 -18.27
C ASP A 431 0.95 -14.79 -16.88
N THR A 432 -0.10 -15.06 -16.12
CA THR A 432 0.00 -15.62 -14.77
C THR A 432 -0.19 -17.13 -14.83
N TYR A 433 0.74 -17.88 -14.25
CA TYR A 433 0.69 -19.34 -14.17
C TYR A 433 0.77 -19.76 -12.70
N GLU A 434 -0.08 -20.68 -12.28
CA GLU A 434 -0.18 -21.06 -10.87
C GLU A 434 -0.07 -22.57 -10.68
N TYR A 435 0.51 -22.95 -9.54
CA TYR A 435 0.50 -24.29 -9.00
C TYR A 435 0.15 -24.22 -7.52
N VAL A 436 -0.86 -24.97 -7.10
CA VAL A 436 -1.24 -25.13 -5.68
C VAL A 436 -0.70 -26.48 -5.23
N SER A 437 0.14 -26.49 -4.21
CA SER A 437 0.70 -27.73 -3.66
C SER A 437 -0.30 -28.44 -2.76
N GLY A 438 0.07 -29.64 -2.27
CA GLY A 438 -0.64 -30.29 -1.17
C GLY A 438 -0.12 -29.88 0.20
N THR A 439 0.77 -28.89 0.28
CA THR A 439 1.41 -28.45 1.53
C THR A 439 0.60 -27.35 2.17
N ALA A 440 0.35 -27.44 3.47
CA ALA A 440 -0.25 -26.36 4.24
C ALA A 440 0.61 -25.08 4.15
N MET A 441 -0.03 -23.92 4.12
CA MET A 441 0.67 -22.65 4.25
C MET A 441 1.06 -22.46 5.71
N THR A 442 2.25 -22.86 6.12
CA THR A 442 2.73 -22.75 7.51
C THR A 442 3.67 -21.56 7.67
N PRO A 443 3.95 -21.10 8.90
CA PRO A 443 5.02 -20.14 9.12
C PRO A 443 6.36 -20.68 8.59
N GLU A 444 7.23 -19.79 8.09
CA GLU A 444 8.54 -20.10 7.51
C GLU A 444 8.54 -20.87 6.18
N ILE A 445 7.39 -21.37 5.72
CA ILE A 445 7.32 -22.06 4.43
C ILE A 445 7.84 -21.15 3.32
N GLN A 446 8.57 -21.72 2.38
CA GLN A 446 9.24 -21.01 1.31
C GLN A 446 9.15 -21.80 0.01
N ILE A 447 9.15 -21.09 -1.12
CA ILE A 447 9.37 -21.68 -2.44
C ILE A 447 10.64 -21.17 -3.09
N ARG A 448 11.27 -22.05 -3.88
CA ARG A 448 12.49 -21.77 -4.66
C ARG A 448 12.32 -22.23 -6.10
N PHE A 449 12.90 -21.47 -7.02
CA PHE A 449 12.92 -21.78 -8.46
C PHE A 449 14.29 -22.29 -8.86
N PHE A 450 14.31 -23.40 -9.58
CA PHE A 450 15.51 -24.03 -10.09
C PHE A 450 15.48 -24.09 -11.62
N LEU A 451 16.58 -23.70 -12.28
CA LEU A 451 16.70 -23.82 -13.74
C LEU A 451 16.90 -25.28 -14.18
N SER A 452 17.71 -26.00 -13.41
CA SER A 452 18.14 -27.38 -13.64
C SER A 452 18.25 -28.12 -12.30
N GLU A 453 19.01 -29.22 -12.20
CA GLU A 453 19.19 -29.94 -10.93
C GLU A 453 19.88 -29.06 -9.88
N PHE A 454 19.07 -28.48 -8.99
CA PHE A 454 19.45 -27.68 -7.82
C PHE A 454 20.18 -26.35 -8.08
N GLU A 455 20.22 -25.90 -9.34
CA GLU A 455 20.64 -24.56 -9.72
C GLU A 455 19.55 -23.52 -9.38
N GLU A 456 19.58 -23.01 -8.15
CA GLU A 456 18.63 -22.01 -7.65
C GLU A 456 18.86 -20.65 -8.32
N VAL A 457 17.78 -20.06 -8.85
CA VAL A 457 17.82 -18.70 -9.45
C VAL A 457 16.78 -17.75 -8.87
N ALA A 458 15.88 -18.25 -8.02
CA ALA A 458 14.96 -17.43 -7.24
C ALA A 458 14.58 -18.10 -5.93
N ARG A 459 14.42 -17.28 -4.89
CA ARG A 459 14.01 -17.71 -3.55
C ARG A 459 13.09 -16.67 -2.94
N THR A 460 11.89 -17.09 -2.55
CA THR A 460 10.95 -16.25 -1.80
C THR A 460 11.41 -16.06 -0.36
N ARG A 461 10.89 -15.06 0.35
CA ARG A 461 11.10 -15.02 1.81
C ARG A 461 10.30 -16.17 2.45
N GLY A 462 10.71 -16.59 3.65
CA GLY A 462 9.85 -17.43 4.48
C GLY A 462 8.50 -16.75 4.68
N TRP A 463 7.44 -17.54 4.85
CA TRP A 463 6.12 -17.01 5.14
C TRP A 463 6.10 -16.41 6.55
N ASN A 464 6.39 -15.11 6.62
CA ASN A 464 6.43 -14.37 7.87
C ASN A 464 5.01 -14.04 8.34
N MET A 465 4.83 -14.15 9.66
CA MET A 465 3.61 -13.82 10.40
C MET A 465 3.49 -12.34 10.70
#